data_AF-A0A359M439-F1
#
_entry.id   AF-A0A359M439-F1
#
_cell.length_a   1.000
_cell.length_b   1.000
_cell.length_c   1.000
_cell.angle_alpha   90.00
_cell.angle_beta   90.00
_cell.angle_gamma   90.00
#
_symmetry.space_group_name_H-M   'P 1'
#
loop_
_entity.id
_entity.type
_entity.pdbx_description
1 polymer ?
#
loop_
_entity_poly.entity_id
_entity_poly.type
_entity_poly.pdbx_seq_one_letter_code
_entity_poly.pdbx_strand_id
1 'polypeptide(L)'
;MSSQSDLARLRLADFVERFRGQMIPLSGKFAYFPASLPLTGEDIDEYLQEPIAALPPAMVAELPPVNLLLAPHLERNGGKGQKAGDAYITAERPAESKAVFSAELMRGGESFLAFAIQEQEVADYHYRFYHGLAKLISQRWNGESQMAYSKLLREELCAGVHGEVDEQSWHLKQGLVRRQVNLRRETKGFQEYAVSSFIDTLTLYLHGICCDIDVETGPRQLPSRYLRRRLDLLYGLYPPPAGYAVFPEDLSPPK
;
A
#
# COMPACT_ATOMS: atom_id res chain seq x y z
N MET A 1 -8.80 7.05 -33.81
CA MET A 1 -7.75 7.92 -34.38
C MET A 1 -6.80 8.32 -33.26
N SER A 2 -5.55 7.85 -33.35
CA SER A 2 -4.30 8.40 -32.79
C SER A 2 -4.17 8.75 -31.29
N SER A 3 -4.34 7.80 -30.36
CA SER A 3 -3.83 7.93 -28.98
C SER A 3 -2.55 7.13 -28.70
N GLN A 4 -2.18 6.18 -29.58
CA GLN A 4 -1.00 5.33 -29.39
C GLN A 4 0.34 6.08 -29.54
N SER A 5 0.37 7.19 -30.27
CA SER A 5 1.60 7.99 -30.50
C SER A 5 1.96 8.92 -29.34
N ASP A 6 1.07 9.11 -28.36
CA ASP A 6 1.16 10.21 -27.38
C ASP A 6 1.68 9.79 -26.00
N LEU A 7 1.96 8.49 -25.79
CA LEU A 7 2.60 7.97 -24.57
C LEU A 7 4.12 7.87 -24.72
N ALA A 8 4.70 8.79 -25.48
CA ALA A 8 6.13 9.02 -25.46
C ALA A 8 6.52 9.48 -24.05
N ARG A 9 6.98 8.54 -23.22
CA ARG A 9 7.63 8.73 -21.90
C ARG A 9 7.24 10.04 -21.19
N LEU A 10 6.10 10.05 -20.52
CA LEU A 10 5.59 11.22 -19.81
C LEU A 10 5.92 11.15 -18.32
N ARG A 11 6.33 12.26 -17.71
CA ARG A 11 6.43 12.31 -16.24
C ARG A 11 5.05 12.13 -15.64
N LEU A 12 4.98 11.44 -14.51
CA LEU A 12 3.73 11.22 -13.79
C LEU A 12 3.00 12.54 -13.50
N ALA A 13 3.72 13.57 -13.08
CA ALA A 13 3.14 14.89 -12.82
C ALA A 13 2.53 15.55 -14.07
N ASP A 14 3.16 15.41 -15.23
CA ASP A 14 2.68 15.98 -16.49
C ASP A 14 1.49 15.17 -17.04
N PHE A 15 1.54 13.85 -16.86
CA PHE A 15 0.45 12.94 -17.20
C PHE A 15 -0.80 13.27 -16.39
N VAL A 16 -0.66 13.45 -15.07
CA VAL A 16 -1.77 13.83 -14.19
C VAL A 16 -2.38 15.16 -14.63
N GLU A 17 -1.59 16.20 -14.92
CA GLU A 17 -2.16 17.47 -15.42
C GLU A 17 -2.97 17.29 -16.71
N ARG A 18 -2.47 16.46 -17.63
CA ARG A 18 -3.09 16.27 -18.94
C ARG A 18 -4.38 15.45 -18.88
N PHE A 19 -4.43 14.44 -18.01
CA PHE A 19 -5.49 13.43 -18.04
C PHE A 19 -6.42 13.43 -16.82
N ARG A 20 -6.20 14.27 -15.81
CA ARG A 20 -7.07 14.37 -14.62
C ARG A 20 -8.55 14.58 -14.95
N GLY A 21 -8.87 15.36 -15.99
CA GLY A 21 -10.25 15.59 -16.41
C GLY A 21 -10.92 14.40 -17.12
N GLN A 22 -10.19 13.33 -17.37
CA GLN A 22 -10.63 12.14 -18.11
C GLN A 22 -10.71 10.89 -17.23
N MET A 23 -10.54 11.04 -15.91
CA MET A 23 -10.66 9.93 -14.95
C MET A 23 -12.06 9.33 -15.00
N ILE A 24 -12.14 8.00 -15.00
CA ILE A 24 -13.39 7.24 -15.01
C ILE A 24 -13.77 6.95 -13.54
N PRO A 25 -14.93 7.39 -13.05
CA PRO A 25 -15.33 7.16 -11.66
C PRO A 25 -15.65 5.68 -11.42
N LEU A 26 -15.15 5.13 -10.31
CA LEU A 26 -15.51 3.80 -9.79
C LEU A 26 -16.46 3.93 -8.59
N SER A 27 -16.23 4.92 -7.74
CA SER A 27 -17.06 5.20 -6.55
C SER A 27 -16.92 6.67 -6.14
N GLY A 28 -17.54 7.06 -5.02
CA GLY A 28 -17.41 8.42 -4.50
C GLY A 28 -15.98 8.80 -4.05
N LYS A 29 -15.07 7.83 -3.91
CA LYS A 29 -13.67 8.05 -3.48
C LYS A 29 -12.64 7.65 -4.54
N PHE A 30 -13.00 6.75 -5.44
CA PHE A 30 -12.06 6.15 -6.39
C PHE A 30 -12.43 6.48 -7.83
N ALA A 31 -11.42 6.83 -8.61
CA ALA A 31 -11.50 6.93 -10.06
C ALA A 31 -10.25 6.30 -10.67
N TYR A 32 -10.30 5.89 -11.94
CA TYR A 32 -9.16 5.29 -12.63
C TYR A 32 -8.94 5.84 -14.04
N PHE A 33 -7.75 5.63 -14.57
CA PHE A 33 -7.42 5.92 -15.96
C PHE A 33 -6.50 4.85 -16.54
N PRO A 34 -6.89 4.15 -17.62
CA PRO A 34 -6.03 3.19 -18.32
C PRO A 34 -5.09 3.93 -19.28
N ALA A 35 -3.79 3.91 -19.00
CA ALA A 35 -2.85 4.79 -19.69
C ALA A 35 -2.50 4.34 -21.12
N SER A 36 -2.67 3.09 -21.53
CA SER A 36 -2.23 2.64 -22.87
C SER A 36 -3.12 1.62 -23.58
N LEU A 37 -3.87 0.79 -22.86
CA LEU A 37 -4.71 -0.25 -23.43
C LEU A 37 -6.11 -0.20 -22.80
N PRO A 38 -7.18 -0.40 -23.59
CA PRO A 38 -8.49 -0.65 -23.02
C PRO A 38 -8.41 -1.89 -22.13
N LEU A 39 -8.83 -1.74 -20.88
CA LEU A 39 -8.98 -2.86 -19.96
C LEU A 39 -10.21 -3.66 -20.36
N THR A 40 -10.12 -4.98 -20.29
CA THR A 40 -11.29 -5.85 -20.38
C THR A 40 -12.17 -5.70 -19.13
N GLY A 41 -13.37 -6.29 -19.16
CA GLY A 41 -14.21 -6.33 -17.95
C GLY A 41 -13.52 -7.06 -16.80
N GLU A 42 -12.86 -8.18 -17.11
CA GLU A 42 -12.08 -8.99 -16.17
C GLU A 42 -10.91 -8.19 -15.57
N ASP A 43 -10.16 -7.45 -16.40
CA ASP A 43 -9.10 -6.57 -15.89
C ASP A 43 -9.64 -5.49 -14.94
N ILE A 44 -10.82 -4.92 -15.24
CA ILE A 44 -11.43 -3.92 -14.34
C ILE A 44 -11.83 -4.58 -13.02
N ASP A 45 -12.37 -5.78 -13.06
CA ASP A 45 -12.79 -6.49 -11.86
C ASP A 45 -11.57 -6.84 -10.99
N GLU A 46 -10.56 -7.51 -11.56
CA GLU A 46 -9.37 -7.98 -10.85
C GLU A 46 -8.48 -6.83 -10.35
N TYR A 47 -8.18 -5.83 -11.18
CA TYR A 47 -7.27 -4.74 -10.79
C TYR A 47 -7.96 -3.64 -9.99
N LEU A 48 -9.27 -3.47 -10.08
CA LEU A 48 -9.94 -2.30 -9.49
C LEU A 48 -11.10 -2.69 -8.58
N GLN A 49 -12.09 -3.42 -9.06
CA GLN A 49 -13.33 -3.60 -8.29
C GLN A 49 -13.14 -4.50 -7.07
N GLU A 50 -12.55 -5.69 -7.25
CA GLU A 50 -12.30 -6.64 -6.17
C GLU A 50 -11.44 -6.04 -5.05
N PRO A 51 -10.25 -5.46 -5.36
CA PRO A 51 -9.41 -4.93 -4.29
C PRO A 51 -10.00 -3.70 -3.59
N ILE A 52 -10.84 -2.91 -4.27
CA ILE A 52 -11.59 -1.80 -3.68
C ILE A 52 -12.75 -2.32 -2.81
N ALA A 53 -13.47 -3.35 -3.26
CA ALA A 53 -14.60 -3.93 -2.54
C ALA A 53 -14.17 -4.57 -1.21
N ALA A 54 -12.95 -5.10 -1.14
CA ALA A 54 -12.35 -5.64 0.08
C ALA A 54 -11.98 -4.57 1.13
N LEU A 55 -12.06 -3.27 0.82
CA LEU A 55 -11.62 -2.23 1.74
C LEU A 55 -12.56 -2.03 2.94
N PRO A 56 -12.02 -1.95 4.17
CA PRO A 56 -12.78 -1.55 5.35
C PRO A 56 -13.51 -0.19 5.14
N PRO A 57 -14.82 -0.09 5.40
CA PRO A 57 -15.57 1.15 5.20
C PRO A 57 -15.04 2.36 5.97
N ALA A 58 -14.59 2.14 7.21
CA ALA A 58 -13.97 3.18 8.04
C ALA A 58 -12.72 3.77 7.37
N MET A 59 -11.90 2.90 6.75
CA MET A 59 -10.70 3.33 6.04
C MET A 59 -11.06 4.14 4.78
N VAL A 60 -12.06 3.70 4.01
CA VAL A 60 -12.54 4.44 2.82
C VAL A 60 -13.02 5.85 3.17
N ALA A 61 -13.64 6.03 4.34
CA ALA A 61 -14.08 7.34 4.81
C ALA A 61 -12.90 8.31 5.05
N GLU A 62 -11.79 7.79 5.58
CA GLU A 62 -10.57 8.56 5.91
C GLU A 62 -9.71 8.90 4.68
N LEU A 63 -9.78 8.10 3.62
CA LEU A 63 -9.00 8.32 2.41
C LEU A 63 -9.35 9.67 1.73
N PRO A 64 -8.36 10.38 1.17
CA PRO A 64 -8.65 11.44 0.19
C PRO A 64 -9.26 10.83 -1.08
N PRO A 65 -9.73 11.63 -2.04
CA PRO A 65 -9.99 11.11 -3.38
C PRO A 65 -8.74 10.42 -3.92
N VAL A 66 -8.89 9.18 -4.39
CA VAL A 66 -7.82 8.33 -4.92
C VAL A 66 -8.04 8.09 -6.41
N ASN A 67 -7.04 8.47 -7.19
CA ASN A 67 -6.99 8.34 -8.63
C ASN A 67 -5.98 7.25 -9.00
N LEU A 68 -6.45 6.14 -9.58
CA LEU A 68 -5.64 4.99 -9.95
C LEU A 68 -5.22 5.10 -11.42
N LEU A 69 -3.91 5.09 -11.69
CA LEU A 69 -3.37 5.17 -13.05
C LEU A 69 -2.77 3.81 -13.40
N LEU A 70 -3.41 3.11 -14.32
CA LEU A 70 -2.95 1.80 -14.77
C LEU A 70 -2.06 2.00 -15.99
N ALA A 71 -0.75 1.99 -15.74
CA ALA A 71 0.28 2.22 -16.74
C ALA A 71 0.81 0.88 -17.27
N PRO A 72 1.19 0.79 -18.56
CA PRO A 72 1.87 -0.40 -19.07
C PRO A 72 3.19 -0.60 -18.30
N HIS A 73 4.05 0.43 -18.28
CA HIS A 73 5.28 0.40 -17.50
C HIS A 73 5.53 1.74 -16.78
N LEU A 74 6.29 1.66 -15.68
CA LEU A 74 6.79 2.82 -14.96
C LEU A 74 8.32 2.79 -14.90
N GLU A 75 8.94 3.94 -15.10
CA GLU A 75 10.38 4.13 -15.06
C GLU A 75 10.75 5.19 -14.02
N ARG A 76 11.66 4.88 -13.09
CA ARG A 76 12.34 5.90 -12.30
C ARG A 76 13.50 6.49 -13.07
N ASN A 77 13.73 7.79 -12.94
CA ASN A 77 14.91 8.40 -13.52
C ASN A 77 16.16 8.06 -12.67
N GLY A 78 17.36 7.94 -13.24
CA GLY A 78 18.54 7.42 -12.53
C GLY A 78 19.27 8.39 -11.59
N GLY A 79 18.63 9.47 -11.13
CA GLY A 79 19.29 10.56 -10.40
C GLY A 79 19.36 10.34 -8.88
N LYS A 80 20.51 10.66 -8.25
CA LYS A 80 20.64 10.69 -6.78
C LYS A 80 19.68 11.74 -6.19
N GLY A 81 18.80 11.32 -5.27
CA GLY A 81 17.95 12.22 -4.46
C GLY A 81 16.49 12.38 -4.90
N GLN A 82 15.92 11.41 -5.63
CA GLN A 82 14.56 11.53 -6.15
C GLN A 82 13.46 11.40 -5.10
N LYS A 83 12.39 12.15 -5.32
CA LYS A 83 11.18 12.15 -4.50
C LYS A 83 10.08 11.32 -5.18
N ALA A 84 9.09 10.89 -4.40
CA ALA A 84 7.83 10.38 -4.93
C ALA A 84 7.25 11.40 -5.93
N GLY A 85 6.98 10.96 -7.17
CA GLY A 85 6.49 11.80 -8.28
C GLY A 85 7.46 11.96 -9.47
N ASP A 86 8.73 11.57 -9.33
CA ASP A 86 9.74 11.64 -10.41
C ASP A 86 9.69 10.44 -11.39
N ALA A 87 8.66 9.60 -11.28
CA ALA A 87 8.44 8.46 -12.16
C ALA A 87 7.87 8.89 -13.52
N TYR A 88 8.11 8.07 -14.52
CA TYR A 88 7.64 8.24 -15.89
C TYR A 88 6.72 7.07 -16.27
N ILE A 89 5.65 7.37 -16.99
CA ILE A 89 4.81 6.38 -17.67
C ILE A 89 5.42 6.13 -19.05
N THR A 90 5.75 4.88 -19.35
CA THR A 90 6.39 4.48 -20.62
C THR A 90 5.61 3.37 -21.30
N ALA A 91 5.42 3.48 -22.61
CA ALA A 91 4.80 2.41 -23.42
C ALA A 91 5.75 1.23 -23.62
N GLU A 92 7.06 1.48 -23.70
CA GLU A 92 8.08 0.44 -23.82
C GLU A 92 8.60 0.01 -22.45
N ARG A 93 8.97 -1.27 -22.34
CA ARG A 93 9.54 -1.84 -21.12
C ARG A 93 10.88 -1.16 -20.80
N PRO A 94 11.02 -0.51 -19.63
CA PRO A 94 12.27 0.11 -19.23
C PRO A 94 13.32 -0.95 -18.87
N ALA A 95 14.59 -0.53 -18.84
CA ALA A 95 15.66 -1.35 -18.29
C ALA A 95 15.36 -1.71 -16.82
N GLU A 96 15.64 -2.96 -16.41
CA GLU A 96 15.28 -3.48 -15.07
C GLU A 96 15.78 -2.58 -13.93
N SER A 97 16.98 -2.00 -14.05
CA SER A 97 17.54 -1.09 -13.04
C SER A 97 16.73 0.20 -12.84
N LYS A 98 15.93 0.58 -13.83
CA LYS A 98 15.06 1.76 -13.84
C LYS A 98 13.58 1.42 -13.74
N ALA A 99 13.19 0.16 -13.92
CA ALA A 99 11.82 -0.26 -13.75
C ALA A 99 11.35 -0.01 -12.31
N VAL A 100 10.16 0.53 -12.17
CA VAL A 100 9.42 0.57 -10.89
C VAL A 100 8.01 0.08 -11.15
N PHE A 101 7.34 -0.39 -10.11
CA PHE A 101 6.00 -0.98 -10.25
C PHE A 101 4.89 -0.11 -9.71
N SER A 102 5.23 0.88 -8.90
CA SER A 102 4.28 1.84 -8.36
C SER A 102 4.93 3.20 -8.18
N ALA A 103 4.15 4.26 -8.36
CA ALA A 103 4.54 5.62 -8.05
C ALA A 103 3.35 6.40 -7.51
N GLU A 104 3.61 7.38 -6.64
CA GLU A 104 2.57 8.17 -6.00
C GLU A 104 2.83 9.67 -6.21
N LEU A 105 1.74 10.44 -6.34
CA LEU A 105 1.75 11.90 -6.42
C LEU A 105 0.53 12.45 -5.68
N MET A 106 0.75 13.41 -4.78
CA MET A 106 -0.33 14.18 -4.15
C MET A 106 -0.47 15.53 -4.87
N ARG A 107 -1.67 15.88 -5.31
CA ARG A 107 -1.91 17.18 -5.96
C ARG A 107 -3.32 17.68 -5.73
N GLY A 108 -3.45 18.92 -5.26
CA GLY A 108 -4.75 19.56 -5.05
C GLY A 108 -5.66 18.81 -4.06
N GLY A 109 -5.08 18.14 -3.05
CA GLY A 109 -5.83 17.35 -2.07
C GLY A 109 -6.23 15.94 -2.52
N GLU A 110 -5.95 15.58 -3.77
CA GLU A 110 -6.18 14.24 -4.34
C GLU A 110 -4.88 13.45 -4.39
N SER A 111 -5.00 12.13 -4.25
CA SER A 111 -3.89 11.18 -4.36
C SER A 111 -3.94 10.47 -5.70
N PHE A 112 -2.81 10.43 -6.41
CA PHE A 112 -2.62 9.69 -7.66
C PHE A 112 -1.68 8.53 -7.39
N LEU A 113 -2.16 7.32 -7.58
CA LEU A 113 -1.38 6.09 -7.45
C LEU A 113 -1.26 5.46 -8.83
N ALA A 114 -0.05 5.45 -9.38
CA ALA A 114 0.26 4.82 -10.65
C ALA A 114 0.84 3.43 -10.41
N PHE A 115 0.39 2.46 -11.19
CA PHE A 115 0.85 1.07 -11.15
C PHE A 115 1.24 0.60 -12.53
N ALA A 116 2.40 -0.06 -12.63
CA ALA A 116 2.75 -0.82 -13.82
C ALA A 116 1.98 -2.15 -13.78
N ILE A 117 1.19 -2.44 -14.82
CA ILE A 117 0.35 -3.64 -14.88
C ILE A 117 0.77 -4.64 -15.97
N GLN A 118 1.56 -4.19 -16.96
CA GLN A 118 1.99 -5.09 -18.03
C GLN A 118 3.08 -6.04 -17.54
N GLU A 119 2.90 -7.34 -17.83
CA GLU A 119 3.81 -8.42 -17.38
C GLU A 119 3.93 -8.51 -15.85
N GLN A 120 2.86 -8.18 -15.12
CA GLN A 120 2.79 -8.29 -13.67
C GLN A 120 1.68 -9.26 -13.27
N GLU A 121 1.94 -10.02 -12.22
CA GLU A 121 0.92 -10.85 -11.59
C GLU A 121 -0.07 -9.96 -10.82
N VAL A 122 -1.35 -10.32 -10.83
CA VAL A 122 -2.41 -9.56 -10.16
C VAL A 122 -2.14 -9.47 -8.64
N ALA A 123 -1.66 -10.54 -8.03
CA ALA A 123 -1.32 -10.56 -6.60
C ALA A 123 -0.21 -9.54 -6.24
N ASP A 124 0.80 -9.38 -7.10
CA ASP A 124 1.84 -8.38 -6.92
C ASP A 124 1.29 -6.95 -7.04
N TYR A 125 0.32 -6.75 -7.95
CA TYR A 125 -0.41 -5.50 -8.05
C TYR A 125 -1.22 -5.22 -6.76
N HIS A 126 -1.99 -6.19 -6.26
CA HIS A 126 -2.78 -6.03 -5.04
C HIS A 126 -1.92 -5.64 -3.84
N TYR A 127 -0.77 -6.29 -3.65
CA TYR A 127 0.20 -5.89 -2.62
C TYR A 127 0.58 -4.41 -2.73
N ARG A 128 0.94 -3.94 -3.94
CA ARG A 128 1.36 -2.55 -4.18
C ARG A 128 0.20 -1.57 -4.01
N PHE A 129 -1.00 -1.95 -4.45
CA PHE A 129 -2.22 -1.19 -4.26
C PHE A 129 -2.48 -0.96 -2.77
N TYR A 130 -2.51 -2.03 -1.98
CA TYR A 130 -2.74 -1.92 -0.53
C TYR A 130 -1.61 -1.20 0.19
N HIS A 131 -0.36 -1.38 -0.23
CA HIS A 131 0.77 -0.63 0.31
C HIS A 131 0.66 0.88 0.04
N GLY A 132 0.20 1.26 -1.16
CA GLY A 132 -0.10 2.65 -1.50
C GLY A 132 -1.19 3.24 -0.62
N LEU A 133 -2.27 2.49 -0.38
CA LEU A 133 -3.35 2.92 0.52
C LEU A 133 -2.89 3.00 1.98
N ALA A 134 -2.11 2.02 2.45
CA ALA A 134 -1.58 1.99 3.82
C ALA A 134 -0.70 3.21 4.11
N LYS A 135 0.10 3.66 3.13
CA LYS A 135 0.84 4.93 3.22
C LYS A 135 -0.07 6.13 3.37
N LEU A 136 -1.12 6.23 2.56
CA LEU A 136 -2.10 7.33 2.65
C LEU A 136 -2.78 7.36 4.02
N ILE A 137 -3.13 6.20 4.56
CA ILE A 137 -3.73 6.07 5.90
C ILE A 137 -2.72 6.43 6.99
N SER A 138 -1.46 6.01 6.90
CA SER A 138 -0.44 6.35 7.92
C SER A 138 -0.21 7.87 8.07
N GLN A 139 -0.55 8.65 7.04
CA GLN A 139 -0.46 10.11 7.06
C GLN A 139 -1.68 10.77 7.72
N ARG A 140 -2.77 10.00 7.92
CA ARG A 140 -4.09 10.49 8.32
C ARG A 140 -4.67 9.79 9.54
N TRP A 141 -4.09 8.67 9.97
CA TRP A 141 -4.54 7.92 11.13
C TRP A 141 -4.65 8.83 12.36
N ASN A 142 -5.73 8.67 13.11
CA ASN A 142 -5.97 9.52 14.27
C ASN A 142 -4.98 9.20 15.41
N GLY A 143 -4.88 10.12 16.38
CA GLY A 143 -3.93 9.98 17.49
C GLY A 143 -4.20 8.76 18.37
N GLU A 144 -5.45 8.31 18.49
CA GLU A 144 -5.81 7.13 19.27
C GLU A 144 -5.28 5.84 18.63
N SER A 145 -5.52 5.66 17.32
CA SER A 145 -4.98 4.55 16.53
C SER A 145 -3.46 4.52 16.57
N GLN A 146 -2.81 5.69 16.40
CA GLN A 146 -1.36 5.81 16.49
C GLN A 146 -0.83 5.42 17.87
N MET A 147 -1.49 5.86 18.94
CA MET A 147 -1.12 5.52 20.32
C MET A 147 -1.29 4.03 20.61
N ALA A 148 -2.42 3.44 20.18
CA ALA A 148 -2.70 2.02 20.36
C ALA A 148 -1.64 1.15 19.66
N TYR A 149 -1.33 1.45 18.40
CA TYR A 149 -0.31 0.73 17.64
C TYR A 149 1.09 0.93 18.22
N SER A 150 1.45 2.17 18.60
CA SER A 150 2.74 2.46 19.22
C SER A 150 2.91 1.75 20.56
N LYS A 151 1.85 1.65 21.37
CA LYS A 151 1.86 0.89 22.62
C LYS A 151 2.17 -0.58 22.36
N LEU A 152 1.49 -1.19 21.38
CA LEU A 152 1.71 -2.57 20.98
C LEU A 152 3.18 -2.80 20.57
N LEU A 153 3.75 -1.94 19.72
CA LEU A 153 5.16 -2.05 19.33
C LEU A 153 6.13 -1.92 20.50
N ARG A 154 5.83 -1.05 21.47
CA ARG A 154 6.67 -0.90 22.67
C ARG A 154 6.66 -2.15 23.54
N GLU A 155 5.51 -2.81 23.67
CA GLU A 155 5.41 -4.08 24.39
C GLU A 155 6.27 -5.16 23.70
N GLU A 156 6.20 -5.24 22.37
CA GLU A 156 7.03 -6.15 21.58
C GLU A 156 8.53 -5.86 21.73
N LEU A 157 8.94 -4.59 21.62
CA LEU A 157 10.33 -4.17 21.81
C LEU A 157 10.83 -4.50 23.22
N CYS A 158 10.02 -4.27 24.27
CA CYS A 158 10.36 -4.61 25.64
C CYS A 158 10.46 -6.12 25.87
N ALA A 159 9.65 -6.91 25.16
CA ALA A 159 9.68 -8.37 25.20
C ALA A 159 10.80 -8.98 24.33
N GLY A 160 11.62 -8.16 23.67
CA GLY A 160 12.71 -8.62 22.82
C GLY A 160 12.24 -9.37 21.57
N VAL A 161 11.04 -9.03 21.07
CA VAL A 161 10.45 -9.69 19.91
C VAL A 161 11.30 -9.44 18.68
N HIS A 162 11.78 -10.54 18.10
CA HIS A 162 12.54 -10.54 16.87
C HIS A 162 11.61 -10.54 15.63
N GLY A 163 12.17 -10.21 14.48
CA GLY A 163 11.48 -10.14 13.20
C GLY A 163 10.55 -8.94 12.99
N GLU A 164 10.07 -8.76 11.77
CA GLU A 164 9.04 -7.81 11.33
C GLU A 164 8.22 -8.40 10.17
N VAL A 165 7.20 -7.67 9.70
CA VAL A 165 6.34 -8.10 8.58
C VAL A 165 7.04 -7.95 7.22
N ASP A 166 7.81 -6.87 7.04
CA ASP A 166 8.57 -6.62 5.80
C ASP A 166 9.98 -6.09 6.11
N GLU A 167 10.84 -6.08 5.10
CA GLU A 167 12.26 -5.76 5.18
C GLU A 167 12.52 -4.30 5.62
N GLN A 168 11.68 -3.35 5.21
CA GLN A 168 11.89 -1.94 5.55
C GLN A 168 11.73 -1.69 7.06
N SER A 169 10.61 -2.11 7.65
CA SER A 169 10.40 -1.99 9.09
C SER A 169 11.41 -2.82 9.89
N TRP A 170 11.85 -3.96 9.36
CA TRP A 170 12.94 -4.75 9.93
C TRP A 170 14.23 -3.93 10.08
N HIS A 171 14.71 -3.30 9.02
CA HIS A 171 15.94 -2.49 9.07
C HIS A 171 15.82 -1.31 10.03
N LEU A 172 14.66 -0.65 10.07
CA LEU A 172 14.39 0.45 11.01
C LEU A 172 14.39 -0.04 12.46
N LYS A 173 13.77 -1.20 12.73
CA LYS A 173 13.79 -1.85 14.05
C LYS A 173 15.20 -2.17 14.50
N GLN A 174 16.01 -2.76 13.63
CA GLN A 174 17.42 -3.07 13.93
C GLN A 174 18.23 -1.80 14.20
N GLY A 175 18.03 -0.75 13.40
CA GLY A 175 18.64 0.56 13.63
C GLY A 175 18.24 1.17 14.97
N LEU A 176 16.97 1.06 15.35
CA LEU A 176 16.42 1.54 16.61
C LEU A 176 17.05 0.82 17.80
N VAL A 177 16.99 -0.52 17.82
CA VAL A 177 17.48 -1.36 18.91
C VAL A 177 18.98 -1.19 19.15
N ARG A 178 19.78 -1.00 18.09
CA ARG A 178 21.22 -0.76 18.20
C ARG A 178 21.57 0.60 18.81
N ARG A 179 20.72 1.61 18.61
CA ARG A 179 21.01 3.01 18.99
C ARG A 179 20.36 3.43 20.30
N GLN A 180 19.31 2.74 20.74
CA GLN A 180 18.51 3.18 21.88
C GLN A 180 18.59 2.22 23.06
N VAL A 181 19.04 2.77 24.20
CA VAL A 181 19.05 2.06 25.48
C VAL A 181 17.65 1.97 26.09
N ASN A 182 16.82 3.01 25.94
CA ASN A 182 15.44 3.03 26.43
C ASN A 182 14.43 3.01 25.27
N LEU A 183 13.99 1.82 24.89
CA LEU A 183 13.04 1.56 23.79
C LEU A 183 11.60 2.06 24.09
N ARG A 184 11.31 2.51 25.32
CA ARG A 184 10.02 3.12 25.68
C ARG A 184 9.96 4.61 25.38
N ARG A 185 11.10 5.25 25.07
CA ARG A 185 11.14 6.69 24.81
C ARG A 185 10.52 7.01 23.45
N GLU A 186 9.79 8.12 23.39
CA GLU A 186 9.34 8.73 22.14
C GLU A 186 10.53 9.42 21.45
N THR A 187 10.85 8.99 20.24
CA THR A 187 12.00 9.48 19.47
C THR A 187 11.66 9.47 17.99
N LYS A 188 12.34 10.30 17.20
CA LYS A 188 12.18 10.30 15.74
C LYS A 188 12.40 8.91 15.12
N GLY A 189 13.41 8.17 15.58
CA GLY A 189 13.68 6.82 15.08
C GLY A 189 12.57 5.82 15.43
N PHE A 190 11.94 5.95 16.60
CA PHE A 190 10.79 5.12 16.95
C PHE A 190 9.57 5.46 16.08
N GLN A 191 9.32 6.76 15.83
CA GLN A 191 8.22 7.20 14.97
C GLN A 191 8.37 6.71 13.54
N GLU A 192 9.57 6.83 12.97
CA GLU A 192 9.88 6.32 11.62
C GLU A 192 9.67 4.80 11.54
N TYR A 193 10.14 4.05 12.55
CA TYR A 193 9.90 2.61 12.65
C TYR A 193 8.40 2.28 12.79
N ALA A 194 7.68 2.98 13.66
CA ALA A 194 6.27 2.72 13.94
C ALA A 194 5.39 2.94 12.70
N VAL A 195 5.66 4.01 11.94
CA VAL A 195 4.98 4.28 10.67
C VAL A 195 5.26 3.18 9.65
N SER A 196 6.53 2.78 9.47
CA SER A 196 6.87 1.70 8.52
C SER A 196 6.23 0.38 8.93
N SER A 197 6.32 0.01 10.21
CA SER A 197 5.73 -1.21 10.75
C SER A 197 4.20 -1.24 10.57
N PHE A 198 3.55 -0.10 10.76
CA PHE A 198 2.11 0.05 10.53
C PHE A 198 1.76 -0.13 9.05
N ILE A 199 2.51 0.50 8.14
CA ILE A 199 2.29 0.36 6.69
C ILE A 199 2.41 -1.11 6.29
N ASP A 200 3.47 -1.80 6.69
CA ASP A 200 3.72 -3.20 6.32
C ASP A 200 2.59 -4.10 6.87
N THR A 201 2.19 -3.91 8.13
CA THR A 201 1.14 -4.71 8.76
C THR A 201 -0.24 -4.42 8.16
N LEU A 202 -0.57 -3.15 7.88
CA LEU A 202 -1.83 -2.77 7.25
C LEU A 202 -1.90 -3.27 5.80
N THR A 203 -0.77 -3.26 5.08
CA THR A 203 -0.68 -3.84 3.74
C THR A 203 -1.03 -5.33 3.78
N LEU A 204 -0.41 -6.08 4.70
CA LEU A 204 -0.71 -7.49 4.88
C LEU A 204 -2.18 -7.73 5.27
N TYR A 205 -2.71 -6.93 6.20
CA TYR A 205 -4.10 -7.02 6.64
C TYR A 205 -5.07 -6.84 5.48
N LEU A 206 -4.92 -5.77 4.69
CA LEU A 206 -5.79 -5.50 3.55
C LEU A 206 -5.65 -6.55 2.44
N HIS A 207 -4.41 -7.00 2.17
CA HIS A 207 -4.16 -8.03 1.18
C HIS A 207 -4.82 -9.35 1.60
N GLY A 208 -4.75 -9.73 2.87
CA GLY A 208 -5.41 -10.92 3.41
C GLY A 208 -6.94 -10.85 3.47
N ILE A 209 -7.56 -9.67 3.34
CA ILE A 209 -9.02 -9.56 3.15
C ILE A 209 -9.41 -9.99 1.73
N CYS A 210 -8.60 -9.59 0.76
CA CYS A 210 -8.90 -9.75 -0.66
C CYS A 210 -8.42 -11.08 -1.23
N CYS A 211 -7.26 -11.55 -0.77
CA CYS A 211 -6.54 -12.67 -1.33
C CYS A 211 -6.25 -13.72 -0.25
N ASP A 212 -6.27 -14.99 -0.64
CA ASP A 212 -5.76 -16.08 0.17
C ASP A 212 -4.23 -16.08 0.10
N ILE A 213 -3.59 -15.45 1.09
CA ILE A 213 -2.14 -15.28 1.14
C ILE A 213 -1.51 -16.09 2.27
N ASP A 214 -0.45 -16.79 1.93
CA ASP A 214 0.41 -17.43 2.92
C ASP A 214 1.45 -16.43 3.46
N VAL A 215 1.59 -16.40 4.78
CA VAL A 215 2.67 -15.64 5.43
C VAL A 215 3.87 -16.56 5.61
N GLU A 216 4.91 -16.35 4.83
CA GLU A 216 6.15 -17.11 4.95
C GLU A 216 6.76 -16.95 6.35
N THR A 217 7.15 -18.07 6.96
CA THR A 217 7.86 -18.05 8.23
C THR A 217 9.37 -17.99 7.99
N GLY A 218 10.08 -17.20 8.79
CA GLY A 218 11.53 -17.11 8.69
C GLY A 218 12.16 -16.45 9.91
N PRO A 219 13.49 -16.53 10.05
CA PRO A 219 14.18 -15.97 11.21
C PRO A 219 14.06 -14.44 11.29
N ARG A 220 13.73 -13.75 10.20
CA ARG A 220 13.46 -12.29 10.20
C ARG A 220 11.97 -11.95 10.22
N GLN A 221 11.10 -12.95 10.21
CA GLN A 221 9.67 -12.75 10.15
C GLN A 221 9.08 -12.58 11.55
N LEU A 222 8.07 -11.73 11.67
CA LEU A 222 7.38 -11.50 12.94
C LEU A 222 6.73 -12.81 13.42
N PRO A 223 6.96 -13.26 14.67
CA PRO A 223 6.36 -14.49 15.15
C PRO A 223 4.83 -14.39 15.15
N SER A 224 4.16 -15.47 14.74
CA SER A 224 2.71 -15.50 14.45
C SER A 224 1.84 -14.95 15.59
N ARG A 225 2.22 -15.17 16.86
CA ARG A 225 1.48 -14.62 18.01
C ARG A 225 1.46 -13.09 18.07
N TYR A 226 2.55 -12.44 17.65
CA TYR A 226 2.65 -10.98 17.63
C TYR A 226 2.02 -10.42 16.37
N LEU A 227 2.20 -11.11 15.24
CA LEU A 227 1.48 -10.79 14.02
C LEU A 227 -0.02 -10.82 14.25
N ARG A 228 -0.55 -11.89 14.86
CA ARG A 228 -1.96 -12.01 15.19
C ARG A 228 -2.46 -10.85 16.05
N ARG A 229 -1.71 -10.46 17.09
CA ARG A 229 -2.07 -9.29 17.92
C ARG A 229 -2.13 -7.98 17.12
N ARG A 230 -1.23 -7.77 16.15
CA ARG A 230 -1.27 -6.60 15.27
C ARG A 230 -2.51 -6.64 14.36
N LEU A 231 -2.81 -7.80 13.78
CA LEU A 231 -3.99 -7.99 12.93
C LEU A 231 -5.30 -7.83 13.72
N ASP A 232 -5.38 -8.34 14.96
CA ASP A 232 -6.55 -8.16 15.83
C ASP A 232 -6.78 -6.67 16.16
N LEU A 233 -5.70 -5.91 16.38
CA LEU A 233 -5.79 -4.46 16.56
C LEU A 233 -6.32 -3.78 15.29
N LEU A 234 -5.81 -4.13 14.12
CA LEU A 234 -6.29 -3.57 12.84
C LEU A 234 -7.74 -3.98 12.56
N TYR A 235 -8.14 -5.20 12.92
CA TYR A 235 -9.52 -5.67 12.81
C TYR A 235 -10.48 -4.83 13.67
N GLY A 236 -10.07 -4.49 14.90
CA GLY A 236 -10.85 -3.60 15.76
C GLY A 236 -10.93 -2.15 15.24
N LEU A 237 -9.87 -1.65 14.60
CA LEU A 237 -9.82 -0.28 14.07
C LEU A 237 -10.53 -0.16 12.70
N TYR A 238 -10.36 -1.16 11.85
CA TYR A 238 -10.80 -1.18 10.46
C TYR A 238 -11.48 -2.52 10.14
N PRO A 239 -12.69 -2.77 10.66
CA PRO A 239 -13.38 -4.02 10.46
C PRO A 239 -13.61 -4.28 8.96
N PRO A 240 -13.46 -5.54 8.48
CA PRO A 240 -13.70 -5.87 7.08
C PRO A 240 -15.13 -5.53 6.64
N PRO A 241 -15.33 -5.27 5.33
CA PRO A 241 -16.67 -5.10 4.80
C PRO A 241 -17.49 -6.40 4.89
N ALA A 242 -18.81 -6.28 4.82
CA ALA A 242 -19.70 -7.44 4.89
C ALA A 242 -19.41 -8.43 3.76
N GLY A 243 -19.35 -9.72 4.09
CA GLY A 243 -19.02 -10.79 3.14
C GLY A 243 -17.52 -11.07 3.00
N TYR A 244 -16.66 -10.29 3.66
CA TYR A 244 -15.22 -10.50 3.69
C TYR A 244 -14.75 -10.88 5.08
N ALA A 245 -13.63 -11.61 5.14
CA ALA A 245 -13.01 -12.07 6.37
C ALA A 245 -11.49 -11.99 6.25
N VAL A 246 -10.82 -11.75 7.38
CA VAL A 246 -9.35 -11.77 7.47
C VAL A 246 -8.89 -13.05 8.14
N PHE A 247 -9.66 -13.53 9.12
CA PHE A 247 -9.33 -14.71 9.89
C PHE A 247 -10.14 -15.92 9.43
N PRO A 248 -9.53 -17.11 9.31
CA PRO A 248 -10.25 -18.31 8.92
C PRO A 248 -11.46 -18.64 9.81
N GLU A 249 -11.40 -18.30 11.10
CA GLU A 249 -12.52 -18.49 12.03
C GLU A 249 -13.75 -17.62 11.73
N ASP A 250 -13.59 -16.47 11.07
CA ASP A 250 -14.71 -15.58 10.72
C ASP A 250 -15.53 -16.14 9.54
N LEU A 251 -14.97 -17.10 8.78
CA LEU A 251 -15.63 -17.78 7.67
C LEU A 251 -16.51 -18.96 8.13
N SER A 252 -16.43 -19.36 9.41
CA SER A 252 -17.22 -20.46 9.95
C SER A 252 -18.55 -19.95 10.54
N PRO A 253 -19.71 -20.56 10.24
CA PRO A 253 -20.95 -20.21 10.91
C PRO A 253 -20.83 -20.45 12.43
N PRO A 254 -21.45 -19.62 13.29
CA PRO A 254 -21.40 -19.83 14.72
C PRO A 254 -21.93 -21.23 15.06
N LYS A 255 -21.15 -21.97 15.87
CA LYS A 255 -21.55 -23.27 16.41
C LYS A 255 -22.77 -23.16 17.32
#